data_AF-A0A2P8Q3E7-F1
#
_entry.id   AF-A0A2P8Q3E7-F1
#
_cell.length_a   1.000
_cell.length_b   1.000
_cell.length_c   1.000
_cell.angle_alpha   90.00
_cell.angle_beta   90.00
_cell.angle_gamma   90.00
#
_symmetry.space_group_name_H-M   'P 1'
#
loop_
_entity.id
_entity.type
_entity.pdbx_description
1 polymer ?
#
loop_
_entity_poly.entity_id
_entity_poly.type
_entity_poly.pdbx_seq_one_letter_code
_entity_poly.pdbx_strand_id
1 'polypeptide(L)'
;MGGLVAALALVCLGWAVWATASAGLDEGEGARTGDPRSAGVKVPCREALRFADQVRLPSGAKDAACVMHHGIDTLYDIRFRIARTGLGAWLGEVYPGLELRTGCVQEDADRCGTLTLDPYAEGGAVAVEVTVRDEGDGRALVHYRPFDT
;
A
#
# COMPACT_ATOMS: atom_id res chain seq x y z
N MET A 1 -26.85 -26.62 -55.95
CA MET A 1 -26.59 -25.58 -56.96
C MET A 1 -26.36 -24.30 -56.16
N GLY A 2 -25.15 -23.89 -55.81
CA GLY A 2 -23.99 -23.67 -56.68
C GLY A 2 -24.02 -22.20 -57.11
N GLY A 3 -23.40 -21.30 -56.33
CA GLY A 3 -23.31 -19.87 -56.64
C GLY A 3 -21.95 -19.31 -56.25
N LEU A 4 -21.03 -19.34 -57.21
CA LEU A 4 -19.74 -18.62 -57.24
C LEU A 4 -19.98 -17.11 -57.02
N VAL A 5 -19.23 -16.40 -56.17
CA VAL A 5 -17.85 -15.86 -56.33
C VAL A 5 -17.74 -14.74 -57.38
N ALA A 6 -17.48 -13.52 -56.85
CA ALA A 6 -16.61 -12.42 -57.33
C ALA A 6 -16.82 -11.85 -58.75
N ALA A 7 -16.52 -10.61 -59.10
CA ALA A 7 -16.08 -9.35 -58.50
C ALA A 7 -16.28 -8.32 -59.65
N LEU A 8 -16.25 -7.01 -59.46
CA LEU A 8 -15.06 -6.14 -59.53
C LEU A 8 -15.53 -4.76 -60.04
N ALA A 9 -14.64 -3.78 -59.92
CA ALA A 9 -14.58 -2.47 -60.60
C ALA A 9 -15.19 -1.28 -59.80
N LEU A 10 -14.34 -0.47 -59.15
CA LEU A 10 -13.65 0.74 -59.69
C LEU A 10 -14.60 1.96 -59.56
N VAL A 11 -14.25 3.18 -59.18
CA VAL A 11 -13.06 3.91 -58.72
C VAL A 11 -13.55 5.37 -58.52
N CYS A 12 -12.93 6.16 -57.62
CA CYS A 12 -12.67 7.62 -57.72
C CYS A 12 -12.88 8.41 -56.42
N LEU A 13 -11.75 8.89 -55.89
CA LEU A 13 -11.43 10.30 -55.57
C LEU A 13 -12.43 11.09 -54.71
N GLY A 14 -12.07 11.36 -53.45
CA GLY A 14 -13.01 12.02 -52.55
C GLY A 14 -12.51 12.59 -51.21
N TRP A 15 -11.36 13.25 -51.20
CA TRP A 15 -11.09 14.41 -50.32
C TRP A 15 -10.50 14.14 -48.93
N ALA A 16 -9.48 14.95 -48.64
CA ALA A 16 -8.79 15.06 -47.38
C ALA A 16 -9.72 15.57 -46.27
N VAL A 17 -9.70 14.91 -45.12
CA VAL A 17 -10.06 15.52 -43.85
C VAL A 17 -8.90 15.27 -42.90
N TRP A 18 -8.24 16.35 -42.49
CA TRP A 18 -7.22 16.35 -41.46
C TRP A 18 -7.82 15.82 -40.15
N ALA A 19 -7.30 14.71 -39.65
CA ALA A 19 -7.55 14.29 -38.28
C ALA A 19 -6.69 15.16 -37.36
N THR A 20 -7.24 16.31 -36.94
CA THR A 20 -6.79 17.00 -35.74
C THR A 20 -7.00 16.07 -34.56
N ALA A 21 -5.92 15.51 -34.02
CA ALA A 21 -5.93 14.83 -32.74
C ALA A 21 -6.14 15.88 -31.64
N SER A 22 -7.40 16.20 -31.39
CA SER A 22 -7.83 17.03 -30.27
C SER A 22 -8.33 16.12 -29.15
N ALA A 23 -7.74 16.31 -27.97
CA ALA A 23 -8.33 16.03 -26.67
C ALA A 23 -8.74 14.58 -26.37
N GLY A 24 -7.77 13.83 -25.84
CA GLY A 24 -7.98 12.78 -24.86
C GLY A 24 -6.91 12.90 -23.77
N LEU A 25 -6.88 14.05 -23.09
CA LEU A 25 -6.26 14.17 -21.77
C LEU A 25 -7.20 13.44 -20.81
N ASP A 26 -6.93 12.18 -20.53
CA ASP A 26 -7.47 11.54 -19.33
C ASP A 26 -6.37 11.65 -18.27
N GLU A 27 -6.66 12.52 -17.31
CA GLU A 27 -5.86 12.87 -16.15
C GLU A 27 -5.65 11.64 -15.26
N GLY A 28 -4.57 10.91 -15.53
CA GLY A 28 -3.95 9.97 -14.59
C GLY A 28 -3.09 10.73 -13.58
N GLU A 29 -3.77 11.32 -12.61
CA GLU A 29 -3.24 12.08 -11.48
C GLU A 29 -2.09 11.37 -10.73
N GLY A 30 -0.93 12.03 -10.65
CA GLY A 30 -0.06 11.96 -9.47
C GLY A 30 0.88 10.76 -9.30
N ALA A 31 1.60 10.31 -10.35
CA ALA A 31 2.87 9.62 -10.10
C ALA A 31 3.87 10.63 -9.52
N ARG A 32 3.94 10.75 -8.19
CA ARG A 32 5.09 11.37 -7.53
C ARG A 32 6.31 10.62 -8.03
N THR A 33 7.16 11.28 -8.82
CA THR A 33 8.49 10.80 -9.14
C THR A 33 9.26 10.73 -7.82
N GLY A 34 9.12 9.62 -7.10
CA GLY A 34 10.05 9.28 -6.04
C GLY A 34 11.44 9.22 -6.63
N ASP A 35 12.42 9.77 -5.93
CA ASP A 35 13.82 9.51 -6.25
C ASP A 35 14.01 7.98 -6.42
N PRO A 36 14.54 7.49 -7.54
CA PRO A 36 14.79 6.06 -7.73
C PRO A 36 15.72 5.47 -6.66
N ARG A 37 16.45 6.29 -5.89
CA ARG A 37 17.25 5.87 -4.72
C ARG A 37 16.44 5.68 -3.44
N SER A 38 15.19 6.16 -3.40
CA SER A 38 14.26 6.06 -2.27
C SER A 38 13.04 5.18 -2.58
N ALA A 39 13.03 4.53 -3.75
CA ALA A 39 11.96 3.62 -4.11
C ALA A 39 12.02 2.37 -3.22
N GLY A 40 11.05 2.22 -2.33
CA GLY A 40 10.97 1.06 -1.44
C GLY A 40 10.94 -0.27 -2.20
N VAL A 41 11.52 -1.30 -1.61
CA VAL A 41 11.63 -2.65 -2.18
C VAL A 41 10.51 -3.52 -1.62
N LYS A 42 9.72 -4.16 -2.49
CA LYS A 42 8.73 -5.16 -2.03
C LYS A 42 9.44 -6.35 -1.41
N VAL A 43 9.02 -6.74 -0.22
CA VAL A 43 9.61 -7.86 0.55
C VAL A 43 8.53 -8.84 1.01
N PRO A 44 8.88 -10.10 1.32
CA PRO A 44 7.97 -11.01 2.00
C PRO A 44 7.53 -10.42 3.34
N CYS A 45 6.23 -10.39 3.63
CA CYS A 45 5.74 -9.81 4.90
C CYS A 45 6.30 -10.49 6.16
N ARG A 46 6.68 -11.77 6.07
CA ARG A 46 7.36 -12.47 7.17
C ARG A 46 8.71 -11.85 7.52
N GLU A 47 9.43 -11.35 6.52
CA GLU A 47 10.70 -10.66 6.72
C GLU A 47 10.48 -9.32 7.43
N ALA A 48 9.55 -8.52 6.92
CA ALA A 48 9.20 -7.22 7.48
C ALA A 48 8.71 -7.31 8.94
N LEU A 49 7.88 -8.31 9.25
CA LEU A 49 7.38 -8.54 10.59
C LEU A 49 8.47 -8.97 11.57
N ARG A 50 9.41 -9.80 11.12
CA ARG A 50 10.53 -10.26 11.94
C ARG A 50 11.43 -9.10 12.38
N PHE A 51 11.46 -7.99 11.64
CA PHE A 51 12.21 -6.80 12.04
C PHE A 51 11.79 -6.26 13.43
N ALA A 52 10.53 -6.47 13.82
CA ALA A 52 10.00 -6.16 15.15
C ALA A 52 9.61 -7.41 15.95
N ASP A 53 10.35 -8.51 15.74
CA ASP A 53 10.17 -9.82 16.40
C ASP A 53 8.78 -10.46 16.25
N GLN A 54 8.01 -10.01 15.26
CA GLN A 54 6.70 -10.59 14.96
C GLN A 54 6.85 -11.79 14.03
N VAL A 55 6.26 -12.93 14.40
CA VAL A 55 6.37 -14.17 13.61
C VAL A 55 5.44 -14.18 12.40
N ARG A 56 4.29 -13.50 12.51
CA ARG A 56 3.21 -13.52 11.50
C ARG A 56 2.30 -12.31 11.63
N LEU A 57 1.52 -12.06 10.58
CA LEU A 57 0.44 -11.08 10.62
C LEU A 57 -0.61 -11.48 11.68
N PRO A 58 -1.33 -10.50 12.25
CA PRO A 58 -2.43 -10.78 13.16
C PRO A 58 -3.48 -11.67 12.50
N SER A 59 -4.10 -12.53 13.31
CA SER A 59 -5.14 -13.44 12.83
C SER A 59 -6.27 -12.66 12.17
N GLY A 60 -6.66 -13.09 10.96
CA GLY A 60 -7.71 -12.42 10.19
C GLY A 60 -7.23 -11.27 9.31
N ALA A 61 -5.93 -10.93 9.33
CA ALA A 61 -5.36 -9.97 8.38
C ALA A 61 -5.51 -10.45 6.92
N LYS A 62 -5.82 -9.51 6.02
CA LYS A 62 -5.99 -9.71 4.57
C LYS A 62 -5.28 -8.62 3.80
N ASP A 63 -5.12 -8.85 2.49
CA ASP A 63 -4.58 -7.88 1.53
C ASP A 63 -3.22 -7.29 1.94
N ALA A 64 -2.36 -8.14 2.51
CA ALA A 64 -1.10 -7.68 3.04
C ALA A 64 -0.11 -7.27 1.94
N ALA A 65 0.50 -6.10 2.10
CA ALA A 65 1.57 -5.60 1.26
C ALA A 65 2.70 -5.09 2.15
N CYS A 66 3.94 -5.49 1.83
CA CYS A 66 5.10 -5.15 2.64
C CYS A 66 6.21 -4.58 1.77
N VAL A 67 6.71 -3.42 2.19
CA VAL A 67 7.75 -2.67 1.51
C VAL A 67 8.83 -2.31 2.52
N MET A 68 10.09 -2.51 2.15
CA MET A 68 11.25 -2.04 2.90
C MET A 68 11.75 -0.75 2.28
N HIS A 69 12.04 0.24 3.11
CA HIS A 69 12.76 1.44 2.76
C HIS A 69 14.10 1.40 3.50
N HIS A 70 15.19 1.66 2.77
CA HIS A 70 16.53 1.73 3.35
C HIS A 70 17.21 3.04 2.93
N GLY A 71 18.07 3.59 3.78
CA GLY A 71 18.86 4.78 3.46
C GLY A 71 19.80 5.13 4.60
N ILE A 72 19.40 6.10 5.41
CA ILE A 72 20.01 6.34 6.73
C ILE A 72 19.45 5.32 7.72
N ASP A 73 18.12 5.18 7.72
CA ASP A 73 17.37 4.24 8.54
C ASP A 73 16.80 3.09 7.69
N THR A 74 16.48 2.00 8.36
CA THR A 74 15.64 0.90 7.88
C THR A 74 14.23 1.10 8.41
N LEU A 75 13.26 1.16 7.50
CA LEU A 75 11.84 1.22 7.80
C LEU A 75 11.11 0.16 6.98
N TYR A 76 10.25 -0.62 7.63
CA TYR A 76 9.29 -1.44 6.89
C TYR A 76 7.90 -0.79 6.93
N ASP A 77 7.22 -0.72 5.80
CA ASP A 77 5.81 -0.36 5.69
C ASP A 77 5.00 -1.64 5.45
N ILE A 78 4.27 -2.07 6.47
CA ILE A 78 3.42 -3.28 6.46
C ILE A 78 1.96 -2.83 6.46
N ARG A 79 1.29 -3.02 5.33
CA ARG A 79 -0.10 -2.63 5.14
C ARG A 79 -1.00 -3.85 5.09
N PHE A 80 -2.10 -3.86 5.83
CA PHE A 80 -3.08 -4.95 5.78
C PHE A 80 -4.47 -4.48 6.25
N ARG A 81 -5.51 -5.24 5.89
CA ARG A 81 -6.87 -5.06 6.41
C ARG A 81 -7.19 -6.08 7.48
N ILE A 82 -7.90 -5.67 8.53
CA ILE A 82 -8.34 -6.55 9.63
C ILE A 82 -9.63 -6.02 10.26
N ALA A 83 -10.38 -6.86 10.98
CA ALA A 83 -11.45 -6.40 11.87
C ALA A 83 -10.89 -5.51 12.99
N ARG A 84 -11.58 -4.41 13.33
CA ARG A 84 -11.13 -3.47 14.38
C ARG A 84 -10.92 -4.14 15.73
N THR A 85 -11.77 -5.11 16.08
CA THR A 85 -11.63 -5.91 17.31
C THR A 85 -10.38 -6.81 17.26
N GLY A 86 -10.07 -7.38 16.11
CA GLY A 86 -8.87 -8.19 15.89
C GLY A 86 -7.59 -7.36 16.00
N LEU A 87 -7.60 -6.12 15.49
CA LEU A 87 -6.49 -5.18 15.66
C LEU A 87 -6.26 -4.85 17.14
N GLY A 88 -7.32 -4.49 17.87
CA GLY A 88 -7.22 -4.17 19.29
C GLY A 88 -6.70 -5.33 20.14
N ALA A 89 -7.21 -6.55 19.89
CA ALA A 89 -6.73 -7.75 20.57
C ALA A 89 -5.24 -8.03 20.31
N TRP A 90 -4.80 -7.92 19.04
CA TRP A 90 -3.41 -8.11 18.69
C TRP A 90 -2.50 -7.06 19.33
N LEU A 91 -2.83 -5.77 19.22
CA LEU A 91 -2.03 -4.70 19.83
C LEU A 91 -1.93 -4.86 21.35
N GLY A 92 -3.02 -5.22 22.03
CA GLY A 92 -2.99 -5.48 23.47
C GLY A 92 -2.13 -6.68 23.88
N GLU A 93 -1.96 -7.67 22.99
CA GLU A 93 -1.11 -8.84 23.20
C GLU A 93 0.37 -8.51 22.95
N VAL A 94 0.70 -7.93 21.79
CA VAL A 94 2.10 -7.76 21.36
C VAL A 94 2.72 -6.43 21.78
N TYR A 95 1.89 -5.41 22.02
CA TYR A 95 2.31 -4.06 22.37
C TYR A 95 1.42 -3.47 23.48
N PRO A 96 1.42 -4.03 24.70
CA PRO A 96 0.53 -3.61 25.78
C PRO A 96 0.68 -2.14 26.20
N GLY A 97 1.78 -1.47 25.84
CA GLY A 97 1.99 -0.04 26.06
C GLY A 97 1.62 0.87 24.89
N LEU A 98 1.18 0.33 23.74
CA LEU A 98 0.82 1.12 22.57
C LEU A 98 -0.65 1.58 22.67
N GLU A 99 -0.83 2.89 22.80
CA GLU A 99 -2.14 3.52 22.74
C GLU A 99 -2.39 4.17 21.38
N LEU A 100 -3.52 3.86 20.76
CA LEU A 100 -3.99 4.55 19.57
C LEU A 100 -4.83 5.77 19.96
N ARG A 101 -4.48 6.93 19.41
CA ARG A 101 -5.15 8.22 19.66
C ARG A 101 -5.72 8.79 18.38
N THR A 102 -6.71 9.67 18.50
CA THR A 102 -7.22 10.49 17.39
C THR A 102 -6.35 11.74 17.21
N GLY A 103 -6.52 12.46 16.10
CA GLY A 103 -5.76 13.70 15.83
C GLY A 103 -4.36 13.44 15.28
N CYS A 104 -4.26 12.56 14.28
CA CYS A 104 -3.01 12.16 13.66
C CYS A 104 -2.43 13.24 12.77
N VAL A 105 -1.09 13.25 12.65
CA VAL A 105 -0.38 14.12 11.70
C VAL A 105 -0.65 13.66 10.26
N GLN A 106 -0.81 12.35 10.05
CA GLN A 106 -1.22 11.76 8.79
C GLN A 106 -2.71 12.02 8.58
N GLU A 107 -3.06 12.85 7.59
CA GLU A 107 -4.42 13.33 7.36
C GLU A 107 -5.43 12.21 7.02
N ASP A 108 -4.97 11.05 6.54
CA ASP A 108 -5.80 9.91 6.16
C ASP A 108 -5.95 8.85 7.26
N ALA A 109 -5.34 9.07 8.43
CA ALA A 109 -5.44 8.18 9.57
C ALA A 109 -6.48 8.70 10.59
N ASP A 110 -7.45 7.84 10.92
CA ASP A 110 -8.42 8.13 11.98
C ASP A 110 -7.80 7.96 13.37
N ARG A 111 -6.86 7.02 13.49
CA ARG A 111 -6.14 6.73 14.73
C ARG A 111 -4.67 6.40 14.47
N CYS A 112 -3.81 6.78 15.40
CA CYS A 112 -2.38 6.55 15.31
C CYS A 112 -1.75 6.38 16.68
N GLY A 113 -0.62 5.68 16.73
CA GLY A 113 0.16 5.51 17.94
C GLY A 113 1.60 5.14 17.60
N THR A 114 2.50 5.45 18.52
CA THR A 114 3.92 5.12 18.41
C THR A 114 4.37 4.53 19.73
N LEU A 115 5.22 3.51 19.67
CA LEU A 115 5.83 2.89 20.84
C LEU A 115 7.33 2.69 20.56
N THR A 116 8.17 3.26 21.44
CA THR A 116 9.58 2.87 21.52
C THR A 116 9.66 1.53 22.24
N LEU A 117 10.40 0.59 21.65
CA LEU A 117 10.56 -0.75 22.21
C LEU A 117 11.60 -0.71 23.34
N ASP A 118 11.34 -1.43 24.43
CA ASP A 118 12.31 -1.66 25.50
C ASP A 118 12.11 -3.08 26.07
N PRO A 119 13.03 -4.02 25.79
CA PRO A 119 14.22 -3.86 24.95
C PRO A 119 13.87 -3.63 23.47
N TYR A 120 14.84 -3.15 22.70
CA TYR A 120 14.74 -3.16 21.23
C TYR A 120 14.55 -4.58 20.70
N ALA A 121 13.87 -4.69 19.56
CA ALA A 121 13.64 -5.97 18.91
C ALA A 121 14.97 -6.57 18.45
N GLU A 122 15.16 -7.87 18.63
CA GLU A 122 16.32 -8.60 18.10
C GLU A 122 16.39 -8.50 16.57
N GLY A 123 15.23 -8.37 15.92
CA GLY A 123 15.08 -8.12 14.48
C GLY A 123 15.59 -6.76 14.01
N GLY A 124 15.82 -5.79 14.90
CA GLY A 124 16.41 -4.49 14.59
C GLY A 124 15.51 -3.27 14.83
N ALA A 125 14.21 -3.46 15.01
CA ALA A 125 13.31 -2.35 15.30
C ALA A 125 13.58 -1.75 16.68
N VAL A 126 13.67 -0.43 16.75
CA VAL A 126 13.78 0.34 18.00
C VAL A 126 12.45 0.98 18.38
N ALA A 127 11.55 1.15 17.40
CA ALA A 127 10.21 1.66 17.60
C ALA A 127 9.24 1.09 16.55
N VAL A 128 7.95 1.16 16.89
CA VAL A 128 6.86 0.86 15.98
C VAL A 128 5.89 2.04 15.92
N GLU A 129 5.44 2.37 14.73
CA GLU A 129 4.33 3.29 14.50
C GLU A 129 3.16 2.52 13.87
N VAL A 130 1.95 2.85 14.31
CA VAL A 130 0.72 2.28 13.78
C VAL A 130 -0.17 3.44 13.37
N THR A 131 -0.63 3.45 12.12
CA THR A 131 -1.75 4.28 11.70
C THR A 131 -2.90 3.40 11.22
N VAL A 132 -4.12 3.87 11.47
CA VAL A 132 -5.34 3.12 11.26
C VAL A 132 -6.36 4.02 10.60
N ARG A 133 -6.91 3.55 9.48
CA ARG A 133 -8.08 4.11 8.83
C ARG A 133 -9.24 3.13 8.99
N ASP A 134 -10.30 3.57 9.64
CA ASP A 134 -11.49 2.77 9.87
C ASP A 134 -12.31 2.67 8.57
N GLU A 135 -12.79 1.46 8.27
CA GLU A 135 -13.65 1.17 7.12
C GLU A 135 -15.11 0.98 7.59
N GLY A 136 -16.09 1.29 6.73
CA GLY A 136 -17.51 1.37 7.08
C GLY A 136 -18.19 0.05 7.50
N ASP A 137 -17.47 -1.07 7.49
CA ASP A 137 -17.97 -2.41 7.83
C ASP A 137 -17.31 -3.01 9.09
N GLY A 138 -16.68 -2.15 9.90
CA GLY A 138 -15.99 -2.57 11.12
C GLY A 138 -14.60 -3.17 10.87
N ARG A 139 -14.10 -3.12 9.64
CA ARG A 139 -12.70 -3.34 9.33
C ARG A 139 -11.89 -2.05 9.50
N ALA A 140 -10.59 -2.21 9.43
CA ALA A 140 -9.65 -1.10 9.32
C ALA A 140 -8.52 -1.48 8.36
N LEU A 141 -8.06 -0.47 7.62
CA LEU A 141 -6.78 -0.49 6.94
C LEU A 141 -5.71 -0.05 7.94
N VAL A 142 -4.70 -0.88 8.14
CA VAL A 142 -3.61 -0.67 9.08
C VAL A 142 -2.32 -0.46 8.32
N HIS A 143 -1.56 0.56 8.71
CA HIS A 143 -0.16 0.70 8.36
C HIS A 143 0.64 0.48 9.64
N TYR A 144 1.43 -0.58 9.64
CA TYR A 144 2.30 -0.97 10.74
C TYR A 144 3.75 -0.76 10.30
N ARG A 145 4.46 0.10 11.02
CA ARG A 145 5.73 0.68 10.60
C ARG A 145 6.81 0.50 11.67
N PRO A 146 7.51 -0.65 11.71
CA PRO A 146 8.70 -0.81 12.53
C PRO A 146 9.92 -0.17 11.84
N PHE A 147 10.75 0.54 12.61
CA PHE A 147 11.94 1.24 12.11
C PHE A 147 13.10 1.25 13.12
N ASP A 148 14.30 1.57 12.62
CA ASP A 148 15.50 1.91 13.40
C ASP A 148 15.83 3.44 13.29
N THR A 149 16.87 3.90 13.97
CA THR A 149 17.35 5.31 13.97
C THR A 149 18.88 5.37 13.92
#